data_AF-A0A2S6S6M2-F1
#
_entry.id   AF-A0A2S6S6M2-F1
#
_cell.length_a   1.000
_cell.length_b   1.000
_cell.length_c   1.000
_cell.angle_alpha   90.00
_cell.angle_beta   90.00
_cell.angle_gamma   90.00
#
_symmetry.space_group_name_H-M   'P 1'
#
loop_
_entity.id
_entity.type
_entity.pdbx_description
1 polymer ?
#
loop_
_entity_poly.entity_id
_entity_poly.type
_entity_poly.pdbx_seq_one_letter_code
_entity_poly.pdbx_strand_id
1 'polypeptide(L)'
;MRSQHVLNFLLGLYIFIFLTYLFGPLIIMSVTAFNSAEFPAITPWECFSWRWFGEGKIAYDGQHLAGLASDWRVHDGLIKSLIIGSGVVILSVPIGMAASIVLTQVHSRLRTMFYSISIMPVLFPGVIIGISTVVLWDRIATIGGGGFISDIGRNGIFLTILGQTCFISTYCFLIFVARLQRFDQTQEEAALDLGASQTQVFFKILVPYLMPAIASSAVIAFLASFENYNTTVFSILSEQTLTTVIASKVRLGISPAISALALVIIALTLTAAILYEVIRRREDKKKKEKQNLLLFEKTQDSRLKKEKSKTFKIPKSIFVFLFIIFIGIFTFNYLIKNNLYGTECVSAAEAQKKSKFSDQLKLLQENQVSEESLQGGELGGNQDYGDIFADPNLFKDFGGFD
;
A
#
# COMPACT_ATOMS: atom_id res chain seq x y z
N MET A 1 -37.94 17.91 -20.29
CA MET A 1 -36.59 17.48 -20.72
C MET A 1 -35.43 18.30 -20.10
N ARG A 2 -35.54 18.89 -18.89
CA ARG A 2 -34.42 19.71 -18.33
C ARG A 2 -33.82 19.20 -17.01
N SER A 3 -34.58 18.54 -16.14
CA SER A 3 -34.05 18.10 -14.84
C SER A 3 -33.09 16.90 -14.96
N GLN A 4 -33.42 15.86 -15.74
CA GLN A 4 -32.57 14.67 -15.85
C GLN A 4 -31.21 14.94 -16.50
N HIS A 5 -31.15 15.80 -17.52
CA HIS A 5 -29.87 16.16 -18.16
C HIS A 5 -28.99 16.98 -17.23
N VAL A 6 -29.58 17.90 -16.45
CA VAL A 6 -28.86 18.67 -15.43
C VAL A 6 -28.36 17.76 -14.31
N LEU A 7 -29.18 16.82 -13.83
CA LEU A 7 -28.77 15.84 -12.82
C LEU A 7 -27.62 14.96 -13.32
N ASN A 8 -27.73 14.41 -14.54
CA ASN A 8 -26.67 13.60 -15.14
C ASN A 8 -25.38 14.40 -15.34
N PHE A 9 -25.48 15.68 -15.71
CA PHE A 9 -24.33 16.57 -15.84
C PHE A 9 -23.67 16.84 -14.49
N LEU A 10 -24.46 17.19 -13.46
CA LEU A 10 -23.95 17.44 -12.10
C LEU A 10 -23.32 16.17 -11.49
N LEU A 11 -23.96 15.01 -11.66
CA LEU A 11 -23.38 13.73 -11.25
C LEU A 11 -22.10 13.42 -12.02
N GLY A 12 -22.08 13.67 -13.32
CA GLY A 12 -20.87 13.52 -14.14
C GLY A 12 -19.73 14.41 -13.68
N LEU A 13 -20.02 15.68 -13.37
CA LEU A 13 -19.05 16.63 -12.83
C LEU A 13 -18.54 16.20 -11.45
N TYR A 14 -19.44 15.78 -10.56
CA TYR A 14 -19.09 15.27 -9.23
C TYR A 14 -18.17 14.05 -9.34
N ILE A 15 -18.54 13.06 -10.17
CA ILE A 15 -17.72 11.87 -10.41
C ILE A 15 -16.36 12.26 -10.99
N PHE A 16 -16.32 13.18 -11.95
CA PHE A 16 -15.07 13.65 -12.54
C PHE A 16 -14.15 14.28 -11.49
N ILE A 17 -14.66 15.24 -10.71
CA ILE A 17 -13.90 15.90 -9.64
C ILE A 17 -13.41 14.88 -8.61
N PHE A 18 -14.28 13.96 -8.19
CA PHE A 18 -13.95 12.91 -7.23
C PHE A 18 -12.82 11.99 -7.76
N LEU A 19 -12.90 11.54 -9.01
CA LEU A 19 -11.88 10.70 -9.62
C LEU A 19 -10.58 11.48 -9.84
N THR A 20 -10.64 12.75 -10.26
CA THR A 20 -9.45 13.61 -10.38
C THR A 20 -8.78 13.84 -9.04
N TYR A 21 -9.54 14.04 -7.96
CA TYR A 21 -9.00 14.17 -6.61
C TYR A 21 -8.33 12.86 -6.14
N LEU A 22 -8.97 11.71 -6.39
CA LEU A 22 -8.47 10.40 -5.98
C LEU A 22 -7.22 9.97 -6.77
N PHE A 23 -7.25 10.12 -8.11
CA PHE A 23 -6.18 9.64 -9.00
C PHE A 23 -5.14 10.69 -9.35
N GLY A 24 -5.42 11.98 -9.15
CA GLY A 24 -4.53 13.08 -9.47
C GLY A 24 -3.13 12.92 -8.86
N PRO A 25 -3.00 12.74 -7.53
CA PRO A 25 -1.71 12.53 -6.89
C PRO A 25 -0.96 11.29 -7.41
N LEU A 26 -1.68 10.21 -7.72
CA LEU A 26 -1.08 8.98 -8.27
C LEU A 26 -0.52 9.20 -9.68
N ILE A 27 -1.22 9.98 -10.51
CA ILE A 27 -0.75 10.37 -11.84
C ILE A 27 0.49 11.28 -11.72
N ILE A 28 0.46 12.27 -10.81
CA ILE A 28 1.60 13.15 -10.56
C ILE A 28 2.82 12.34 -10.14
N MET A 29 2.68 11.45 -9.16
CA MET A 29 3.76 10.55 -8.72
C MET A 29 4.26 9.66 -9.86
N SER A 30 3.36 9.15 -10.69
CA SER A 30 3.73 8.34 -11.85
C SER A 30 4.57 9.12 -12.86
N VAL A 31 4.28 10.40 -13.07
CA VAL A 31 5.05 11.28 -13.97
C VAL A 31 6.38 11.69 -13.34
N THR A 32 6.40 12.05 -12.05
CA THR A 32 7.63 12.49 -11.37
C THR A 32 8.63 11.36 -11.18
N ALA A 33 8.20 10.09 -11.20
CA ALA A 33 9.09 8.92 -11.17
C ALA A 33 10.12 8.90 -12.32
N PHE A 34 9.79 9.57 -13.44
CA PHE A 34 10.67 9.71 -14.60
C PHE A 34 11.47 11.00 -14.61
N ASN A 35 11.20 11.94 -13.70
CA ASN A 35 11.97 13.17 -13.59
C ASN A 35 13.29 12.89 -12.86
N SER A 36 14.38 13.39 -13.40
CA SER A 36 15.71 13.22 -12.85
C SER A 36 15.99 14.09 -11.61
N ALA A 37 15.08 15.03 -11.32
CA ALA A 37 15.12 15.92 -10.17
C ALA A 37 15.20 15.17 -8.84
N GLU A 38 15.82 15.79 -7.84
CA GLU A 38 16.03 15.22 -6.49
C GLU A 38 14.78 15.16 -5.62
N PHE A 39 13.80 16.00 -5.92
CA PHE A 39 12.50 16.03 -5.27
C PHE A 39 11.41 15.75 -6.32
N PRO A 40 10.32 15.06 -5.95
CA PRO A 40 9.18 14.88 -6.85
C PRO A 40 8.53 16.21 -7.23
N ALA A 41 8.92 16.76 -8.38
CA ALA A 41 8.42 18.01 -8.91
C ALA A 41 8.05 17.84 -10.39
N ILE A 42 6.94 18.46 -10.79
CA ILE A 42 6.56 18.58 -12.21
C ILE A 42 7.29 19.77 -12.85
N THR A 43 7.50 20.83 -12.07
CA THR A 43 8.15 22.07 -12.49
C THR A 43 9.19 22.48 -11.43
N PRO A 44 10.47 22.68 -11.80
CA PRO A 44 11.06 22.53 -13.13
C PRO A 44 11.29 21.06 -13.54
N TRP A 45 11.08 20.76 -14.82
CA TRP A 45 11.45 19.47 -15.42
C TRP A 45 12.93 19.49 -15.80
N GLU A 46 13.71 18.52 -15.33
CA GLU A 46 15.14 18.42 -15.68
C GLU A 46 15.31 17.53 -16.91
N CYS A 47 15.28 16.22 -16.70
CA CYS A 47 15.47 15.21 -17.73
C CYS A 47 14.56 14.03 -17.48
N PHE A 48 14.14 13.36 -18.54
CA PHE A 48 13.53 12.04 -18.45
C PHE A 48 14.62 11.00 -18.14
N SER A 49 14.47 10.25 -17.05
CA SER A 49 15.44 9.24 -16.63
C SER A 49 14.79 8.04 -15.94
N TRP A 50 15.43 6.88 -16.04
CA TRP A 50 15.04 5.66 -15.32
C TRP A 50 15.86 5.46 -14.03
N ARG A 51 16.65 6.46 -13.62
CA ARG A 51 17.67 6.31 -12.55
C ARG A 51 17.08 5.82 -11.23
N TRP A 52 15.87 6.29 -10.91
CA TRP A 52 15.20 5.99 -9.64
C TRP A 52 14.68 4.57 -9.55
N PHE A 53 14.57 3.85 -10.68
CA PHE A 53 14.27 2.43 -10.70
C PHE A 53 15.51 1.57 -10.42
N GLY A 54 16.70 2.06 -10.79
CA GLY A 54 17.98 1.33 -10.70
C GLY A 54 18.88 1.85 -9.58
N GLU A 55 19.84 2.69 -9.95
CA GLU A 55 20.99 3.08 -9.13
C GLU A 55 20.65 4.16 -8.09
N GLY A 56 19.83 5.15 -8.46
CA GLY A 56 19.51 6.31 -7.62
C GLY A 56 20.33 7.57 -7.96
N LYS A 57 20.62 8.39 -6.96
CA LYS A 57 21.39 9.65 -7.07
C LYS A 57 22.15 9.92 -5.77
N ILE A 58 23.34 10.50 -5.84
CA ILE A 58 23.97 11.15 -4.69
C ILE A 58 23.44 12.60 -4.63
N ALA A 59 22.73 12.95 -3.56
CA ALA A 59 22.26 14.31 -3.33
C ALA A 59 23.44 15.27 -3.09
N TYR A 60 23.16 16.55 -3.23
CA TYR A 60 24.20 17.58 -3.15
C TYR A 60 24.79 17.75 -1.74
N ASP A 61 24.06 17.31 -0.71
CA ASP A 61 24.50 17.22 0.67
C ASP A 61 25.41 15.99 0.94
N GLY A 62 25.69 15.19 -0.09
CA GLY A 62 26.49 13.96 0.00
C GLY A 62 25.68 12.73 0.40
N GLN A 63 24.36 12.85 0.62
CA GLN A 63 23.52 11.72 0.97
C GLN A 63 23.27 10.82 -0.25
N HIS A 64 23.47 9.51 -0.10
CA HIS A 64 23.16 8.56 -1.17
C HIS A 64 21.65 8.24 -1.19
N LEU A 65 20.91 8.78 -2.16
CA LEU A 65 19.52 8.41 -2.42
C LEU A 65 19.51 7.17 -3.30
N ALA A 66 19.48 5.99 -2.65
CA ALA A 66 19.37 4.71 -3.35
C ALA A 66 18.12 4.67 -4.25
N GLY A 67 18.29 4.15 -5.46
CA GLY A 67 17.20 3.79 -6.35
C GLY A 67 16.41 2.59 -5.82
N LEU A 68 15.24 2.35 -6.41
CA LEU A 68 14.32 1.31 -5.95
C LEU A 68 14.96 -0.09 -5.95
N ALA A 69 15.76 -0.42 -6.97
CA ALA A 69 16.43 -1.72 -7.04
C ALA A 69 17.63 -1.83 -6.09
N SER A 70 18.35 -0.73 -5.82
CA SER A 70 19.53 -0.73 -4.95
C SER A 70 19.21 -0.58 -3.45
N ASP A 71 17.99 -0.19 -3.10
CA ASP A 71 17.61 0.04 -1.71
C ASP A 71 17.28 -1.24 -0.95
N TRP A 72 18.26 -1.75 -0.21
CA TRP A 72 18.12 -2.95 0.61
C TRP A 72 16.98 -2.85 1.65
N ARG A 73 16.68 -1.66 2.16
CA ARG A 73 15.64 -1.47 3.19
C ARG A 73 14.25 -1.67 2.60
N VAL A 74 14.05 -1.29 1.34
CA VAL A 74 12.78 -1.52 0.64
C VAL A 74 12.57 -3.01 0.37
N HIS A 75 13.61 -3.73 -0.04
CA HIS A 75 13.54 -5.18 -0.28
C HIS A 75 13.32 -5.98 1.00
N ASP A 76 14.10 -5.70 2.05
CA ASP A 76 13.90 -6.35 3.35
C ASP A 76 12.51 -6.01 3.90
N GLY A 77 12.12 -4.73 3.86
CA GLY A 77 10.80 -4.30 4.28
C GLY A 77 9.65 -4.99 3.54
N LEU A 78 9.79 -5.24 2.23
CA LEU A 78 8.83 -6.00 1.43
C LEU A 78 8.73 -7.45 1.93
N ILE A 79 9.86 -8.13 2.12
CA ILE A 79 9.91 -9.52 2.61
C ILE A 79 9.25 -9.62 3.99
N LYS A 80 9.60 -8.72 4.92
CA LYS A 80 9.02 -8.68 6.26
C LYS A 80 7.50 -8.45 6.21
N SER A 81 7.03 -7.58 5.31
CA SER A 81 5.59 -7.33 5.10
C SER A 81 4.87 -8.56 4.57
N LEU A 82 5.48 -9.33 3.67
CA LEU A 82 4.91 -10.59 3.16
C LEU A 82 4.83 -11.66 4.26
N ILE A 83 5.87 -11.77 5.09
CA ILE A 83 5.91 -12.69 6.24
C ILE A 83 4.82 -12.32 7.25
N ILE A 84 4.73 -11.04 7.64
CA ILE A 84 3.72 -10.55 8.59
C ILE A 84 2.32 -10.75 8.02
N GLY A 85 2.07 -10.34 6.77
CA GLY A 85 0.78 -10.52 6.10
C GLY A 85 0.33 -11.97 6.06
N SER A 86 1.24 -12.89 5.73
CA SER A 86 0.95 -14.33 5.73
C SER A 86 0.64 -14.85 7.14
N GLY A 87 1.43 -14.45 8.14
CA GLY A 87 1.20 -14.81 9.54
C GLY A 87 -0.15 -14.31 10.06
N VAL A 88 -0.52 -13.08 9.73
CA VAL A 88 -1.81 -12.49 10.09
C VAL A 88 -2.96 -13.24 9.42
N VAL A 89 -2.86 -13.63 8.15
CA VAL A 89 -3.89 -14.45 7.49
C VAL A 89 -4.08 -15.78 8.19
N ILE A 90 -2.98 -16.48 8.49
CA ILE A 90 -2.99 -17.80 9.13
C ILE A 90 -3.67 -17.75 10.50
N LEU A 91 -3.55 -16.65 11.24
CA LEU A 91 -4.19 -16.52 12.56
C LEU A 91 -5.60 -15.91 12.49
N SER A 92 -5.76 -14.78 11.78
CA SER A 92 -7.00 -14.00 11.79
C SER A 92 -8.17 -14.72 11.12
N VAL A 93 -7.93 -15.49 10.04
CA VAL A 93 -9.00 -16.19 9.31
C VAL A 93 -9.59 -17.31 10.15
N PRO A 94 -8.81 -18.25 10.74
CA PRO A 94 -9.35 -19.26 11.63
C PRO A 94 -10.00 -18.68 12.89
N ILE A 95 -9.40 -17.64 13.50
CA ILE A 95 -9.97 -16.99 14.69
C ILE A 95 -11.34 -16.37 14.37
N GLY A 96 -11.43 -15.60 13.28
CA GLY A 96 -12.68 -14.99 12.84
C GLY A 96 -13.75 -16.03 12.46
N MET A 97 -13.34 -17.11 11.79
CA MET A 97 -14.23 -18.23 11.47
C MET A 97 -14.75 -18.92 12.73
N ALA A 98 -13.87 -19.28 13.66
CA ALA A 98 -14.26 -19.90 14.93
C ALA A 98 -15.22 -19.00 15.72
N ALA A 99 -14.91 -17.71 15.85
CA ALA A 99 -15.79 -16.75 16.52
C ALA A 99 -17.18 -16.67 15.85
N SER A 100 -17.24 -16.69 14.52
CA SER A 100 -18.50 -16.64 13.80
C SER A 100 -19.36 -17.88 13.99
N ILE A 101 -18.75 -19.07 14.05
CA ILE A 101 -19.43 -20.34 14.31
C ILE A 101 -19.97 -20.34 15.74
N VAL A 102 -19.15 -19.94 16.72
CA VAL A 102 -19.58 -19.83 18.13
C VAL A 102 -20.79 -18.88 18.24
N LEU A 103 -20.79 -17.75 17.55
CA LEU A 103 -21.94 -16.81 17.54
C LEU A 103 -23.26 -17.46 17.08
N THR A 104 -23.21 -18.48 16.21
CA THR A 104 -24.42 -19.20 15.77
C THR A 104 -24.96 -20.17 16.82
N GLN A 105 -24.12 -20.60 17.76
CA GLN A 105 -24.45 -21.59 18.80
C GLN A 105 -24.74 -20.93 20.16
N VAL A 106 -24.30 -19.68 20.37
CA VAL A 106 -24.53 -18.94 21.62
C VAL A 106 -26.01 -18.60 21.82
N HIS A 107 -26.48 -18.78 23.05
CA HIS A 107 -27.85 -18.47 23.45
C HIS A 107 -28.24 -17.00 23.16
N SER A 108 -29.50 -16.76 22.78
CA SER A 108 -29.97 -15.45 22.28
C SER A 108 -29.66 -14.26 23.21
N ARG A 109 -29.62 -14.47 24.53
CA ARG A 109 -29.32 -13.39 25.51
C ARG A 109 -27.84 -12.99 25.52
N LEU A 110 -26.93 -13.93 25.29
CA LEU A 110 -25.48 -13.68 25.29
C LEU A 110 -24.95 -13.33 23.90
N ARG A 111 -25.74 -13.56 22.85
CA ARG A 111 -25.36 -13.31 21.46
C ARG A 111 -24.92 -11.87 21.22
N THR A 112 -25.65 -10.89 21.75
CA THR A 112 -25.32 -9.46 21.61
C THR A 112 -24.00 -9.12 22.31
N MET A 113 -23.76 -9.69 23.49
CA MET A 113 -22.54 -9.46 24.26
C MET A 113 -21.33 -10.06 23.54
N PHE A 114 -21.43 -11.31 23.08
CA PHE A 114 -20.38 -11.96 22.29
C PHE A 114 -20.08 -11.19 21.01
N TYR A 115 -21.10 -10.82 20.23
CA TYR A 115 -20.94 -10.02 19.01
C TYR A 115 -20.21 -8.69 19.28
N SER A 116 -20.60 -7.99 20.35
CA SER A 116 -19.98 -6.72 20.74
C SER A 116 -18.51 -6.88 21.11
N ILE A 117 -18.18 -7.91 21.90
CA ILE A 117 -16.78 -8.22 22.29
C ILE A 117 -15.96 -8.59 21.06
N SER A 118 -16.49 -9.40 20.15
CA SER A 118 -15.78 -9.80 18.92
C SER A 118 -15.48 -8.63 17.98
N ILE A 119 -16.27 -7.55 18.03
CA ILE A 119 -16.09 -6.36 17.19
C ILE A 119 -15.29 -5.26 17.88
N MET A 120 -15.29 -5.22 19.20
CA MET A 120 -14.59 -4.21 20.00
C MET A 120 -13.14 -3.91 19.56
N PRO A 121 -12.30 -4.90 19.18
CA PRO A 121 -10.92 -4.63 18.75
C PRO A 121 -10.79 -3.62 17.61
N VAL A 122 -11.74 -3.59 16.67
CA VAL A 122 -11.69 -2.70 15.50
C VAL A 122 -11.91 -1.23 15.87
N LEU A 123 -12.50 -0.95 17.04
CA LEU A 123 -12.80 0.39 17.51
C LEU A 123 -11.58 1.07 18.15
N PHE A 124 -10.57 0.29 18.55
CA PHE A 124 -9.37 0.86 19.16
C PHE A 124 -8.44 1.46 18.10
N PRO A 125 -7.89 2.65 18.34
CA PRO A 125 -6.84 3.20 17.50
C PRO A 125 -5.66 2.23 17.38
N GLY A 126 -5.13 2.07 16.16
CA GLY A 126 -4.04 1.13 15.88
C GLY A 126 -2.79 1.36 16.74
N VAL A 127 -2.52 2.60 17.14
CA VAL A 127 -1.44 2.98 18.05
C VAL A 127 -1.58 2.31 19.42
N ILE A 128 -2.80 2.32 19.98
CA ILE A 128 -3.09 1.72 21.29
C ILE A 128 -2.86 0.21 21.21
N ILE A 129 -3.34 -0.43 20.14
CA ILE A 129 -3.13 -1.87 19.91
C ILE A 129 -1.64 -2.19 19.80
N GLY A 130 -0.87 -1.40 19.04
CA GLY A 130 0.57 -1.61 18.85
C GLY A 130 1.35 -1.52 20.16
N ILE A 131 1.20 -0.40 20.89
CA ILE A 131 1.90 -0.17 22.16
C ILE A 131 1.48 -1.21 23.21
N SER A 132 0.18 -1.47 23.35
CA SER A 132 -0.30 -2.45 24.34
C SER A 132 0.19 -3.86 24.05
N THR A 133 0.31 -4.27 22.77
CA THR A 133 0.87 -5.57 22.39
C THR A 133 2.33 -5.68 22.82
N VAL A 134 3.15 -4.67 22.54
CA VAL A 134 4.56 -4.66 22.96
C VAL A 134 4.69 -4.72 24.48
N VAL A 135 3.94 -3.86 25.20
CA VAL A 135 4.00 -3.82 26.66
C VAL A 135 3.55 -5.14 27.28
N LEU A 136 2.45 -5.73 26.79
CA LEU A 136 1.95 -7.00 27.30
C LEU A 136 2.99 -8.11 27.11
N TRP A 137 3.55 -8.24 25.91
CA TRP A 137 4.49 -9.31 25.60
C TRP A 137 5.85 -9.11 26.24
N ASP A 138 6.32 -7.87 26.42
CA ASP A 138 7.55 -7.61 27.19
C ASP A 138 7.35 -7.96 28.68
N ARG A 139 6.17 -7.72 29.26
CA ARG A 139 5.85 -8.17 30.61
C ARG A 139 5.82 -9.70 30.72
N ILE A 140 5.19 -10.38 29.76
CA ILE A 140 5.17 -11.85 29.70
C ILE A 140 6.59 -12.41 29.55
N ALA A 141 7.40 -11.83 28.66
CA ALA A 141 8.81 -12.19 28.48
C ALA A 141 9.62 -12.01 29.77
N THR A 142 9.38 -10.92 30.50
CA THR A 142 10.08 -10.64 31.76
C THR A 142 9.67 -11.62 32.87
N ILE A 143 8.38 -11.96 32.97
CA ILE A 143 7.88 -12.93 33.96
C ILE A 143 8.32 -14.35 33.63
N GLY A 144 8.40 -14.70 32.33
CA GLY A 144 8.80 -16.02 31.85
C GLY A 144 10.28 -16.37 32.05
N GLY A 145 11.09 -15.44 32.56
CA GLY A 145 12.55 -15.62 32.70
C GLY A 145 13.30 -15.51 31.37
N GLY A 146 14.60 -15.87 31.39
CA GLY A 146 15.40 -15.95 30.16
C GLY A 146 15.11 -17.22 29.35
N GLY A 147 15.11 -17.12 28.02
CA GLY A 147 14.99 -18.26 27.11
C GLY A 147 14.08 -18.01 25.91
N PHE A 148 13.51 -19.07 25.34
CA PHE A 148 12.69 -18.98 24.12
C PHE A 148 11.49 -18.01 24.21
N ILE A 149 10.86 -17.93 25.39
CA ILE A 149 9.71 -17.03 25.63
C ILE A 149 10.14 -15.56 25.61
N SER A 150 11.33 -15.24 26.15
CA SER A 150 11.84 -13.86 26.12
C SER A 150 12.19 -13.41 24.71
N ASP A 151 12.75 -14.32 23.90
CA ASP A 151 13.16 -14.02 22.52
C ASP A 151 11.94 -13.77 21.62
N ILE A 152 10.88 -14.58 21.78
CA ILE A 152 9.62 -14.38 21.05
C ILE A 152 8.89 -13.12 21.51
N GLY A 153 8.81 -12.89 22.83
CA GLY A 153 8.10 -11.73 23.38
C GLY A 153 8.74 -10.38 23.04
N ARG A 154 9.98 -10.38 22.54
CA ARG A 154 10.70 -9.19 22.06
C ARG A 154 10.93 -9.18 20.54
N ASN A 155 10.36 -10.14 19.82
CA ASN A 155 10.47 -10.21 18.37
C ASN A 155 9.41 -9.32 17.70
N GLY A 156 9.85 -8.23 17.05
CA GLY A 156 8.94 -7.26 16.42
C GLY A 156 8.00 -7.83 15.35
N ILE A 157 8.43 -8.86 14.61
CA ILE A 157 7.59 -9.53 13.59
C ILE A 157 6.44 -10.26 14.28
N PHE A 158 6.75 -11.04 15.32
CA PHE A 158 5.75 -11.78 16.09
C PHE A 158 4.74 -10.84 16.78
N LEU A 159 5.24 -9.78 17.42
CA LEU A 159 4.41 -8.77 18.07
C LEU A 159 3.47 -8.08 17.07
N THR A 160 3.99 -7.76 15.88
CA THR A 160 3.18 -7.15 14.82
C THR A 160 2.10 -8.11 14.31
N ILE A 161 2.43 -9.38 14.10
CA ILE A 161 1.45 -10.39 13.69
C ILE A 161 0.30 -10.47 14.70
N LEU A 162 0.61 -10.52 16.00
CA LEU A 162 -0.43 -10.61 17.04
C LEU A 162 -1.25 -9.34 17.19
N GLY A 163 -0.59 -8.18 17.21
CA GLY A 163 -1.26 -6.89 17.31
C GLY A 163 -2.23 -6.67 16.16
N GLN A 164 -1.81 -7.00 14.93
CA GLN A 164 -2.68 -6.91 13.77
C GLN A 164 -3.80 -7.97 13.75
N THR A 165 -3.50 -9.21 14.15
CA THR A 165 -4.50 -10.28 14.23
C THR A 165 -5.68 -9.90 15.12
N CYS A 166 -5.44 -9.16 16.21
CA CYS A 166 -6.46 -8.73 17.17
C CYS A 166 -7.65 -8.03 16.49
N PHE A 167 -7.40 -7.05 15.62
CA PHE A 167 -8.47 -6.32 14.93
C PHE A 167 -8.79 -6.90 13.55
N ILE A 168 -7.84 -7.51 12.85
CA ILE A 168 -8.10 -8.09 11.51
C ILE A 168 -8.99 -9.34 11.62
N SER A 169 -8.89 -10.09 12.72
CA SER A 169 -9.82 -11.19 12.99
C SER A 169 -11.28 -10.73 13.08
N THR A 170 -11.55 -9.50 13.51
CA THR A 170 -12.89 -8.89 13.47
C THR A 170 -13.41 -8.71 12.05
N TYR A 171 -12.56 -8.30 11.10
CA TYR A 171 -12.97 -8.20 9.70
C TYR A 171 -13.34 -9.57 9.14
N CYS A 172 -12.51 -10.58 9.39
CA CYS A 172 -12.79 -11.97 9.02
C CYS A 172 -14.10 -12.46 9.64
N PHE A 173 -14.30 -12.21 10.94
CA PHE A 173 -15.52 -12.54 11.67
C PHE A 173 -16.77 -11.97 10.99
N LEU A 174 -16.78 -10.68 10.63
CA LEU A 174 -17.93 -10.05 9.98
C LEU A 174 -18.26 -10.70 8.61
N ILE A 175 -17.25 -11.04 7.83
CA ILE A 175 -17.42 -11.73 6.54
C ILE A 175 -18.05 -13.11 6.76
N PHE A 176 -17.57 -13.87 7.74
CA PHE A 176 -18.12 -15.20 8.03
C PHE A 176 -19.54 -15.13 8.60
N VAL A 177 -19.84 -14.17 9.48
CA VAL A 177 -21.21 -13.96 10.00
C VAL A 177 -22.19 -13.70 8.85
N ALA A 178 -21.84 -12.81 7.92
CA ALA A 178 -22.69 -12.53 6.75
C ALA A 178 -22.90 -13.76 5.86
N ARG A 179 -21.90 -14.65 5.78
CA ARG A 179 -21.99 -15.89 5.00
C ARG A 179 -22.83 -16.97 5.71
N LEU A 180 -22.66 -17.14 7.02
CA LEU A 180 -23.38 -18.09 7.85
C LEU A 180 -24.86 -17.74 7.99
N GLN A 181 -25.23 -16.45 7.96
CA GLN A 181 -26.63 -16.03 7.93
C GLN A 181 -27.43 -16.57 6.73
N ARG A 182 -26.75 -16.98 5.66
CA ARG A 182 -27.36 -17.57 4.47
C ARG A 182 -27.21 -19.09 4.40
N PHE A 183 -26.60 -19.70 5.41
CA PHE A 183 -26.40 -21.15 5.48
C PHE A 183 -27.69 -21.83 5.92
N ASP A 184 -28.06 -22.90 5.22
CA ASP A 184 -29.22 -23.72 5.58
C ASP A 184 -28.78 -24.80 6.57
N GLN A 185 -29.22 -24.69 7.82
CA GLN A 185 -28.86 -25.61 8.90
C GLN A 185 -29.41 -27.03 8.66
N THR A 186 -30.44 -27.19 7.81
CA THR A 186 -30.99 -28.52 7.50
C THR A 186 -29.98 -29.43 6.80
N GLN A 187 -28.97 -28.87 6.12
CA GLN A 187 -27.88 -29.66 5.51
C GLN A 187 -26.97 -30.32 6.55
N GLU A 188 -26.75 -29.64 7.67
CA GLU A 188 -25.98 -30.16 8.80
C GLU A 188 -26.78 -31.22 9.56
N GLU A 189 -28.05 -30.95 9.85
CA GLU A 189 -28.96 -31.91 10.49
C GLU A 189 -29.10 -33.20 9.66
N ALA A 190 -29.36 -33.08 8.35
CA ALA A 190 -29.50 -34.24 7.47
C ALA A 190 -28.22 -35.10 7.39
N ALA A 191 -27.04 -34.49 7.52
CA ALA A 191 -25.78 -35.23 7.52
C ALA A 191 -25.56 -35.98 8.84
N LEU A 192 -25.93 -35.38 9.96
CA LEU A 192 -25.92 -36.05 11.27
C LEU A 192 -26.91 -37.23 11.29
N ASP A 193 -28.10 -37.07 10.71
CA ASP A 193 -29.11 -38.14 10.58
C ASP A 193 -28.61 -39.34 9.73
N LEU A 194 -27.77 -39.08 8.73
CA LEU A 194 -27.10 -40.12 7.94
C LEU A 194 -25.90 -40.76 8.65
N GLY A 195 -25.65 -40.41 9.91
CA GLY A 195 -24.59 -40.99 10.75
C GLY A 195 -23.23 -40.31 10.60
N ALA A 196 -23.15 -39.11 9.99
CA ALA A 196 -21.90 -38.36 9.97
C ALA A 196 -21.53 -37.84 11.37
N SER A 197 -20.25 -37.81 11.70
CA SER A 197 -19.77 -37.14 12.92
C SER A 197 -19.76 -35.62 12.75
N GLN A 198 -19.80 -34.86 13.86
CA GLN A 198 -19.69 -33.40 13.83
C GLN A 198 -18.43 -32.89 13.09
N THR A 199 -17.31 -33.60 13.25
CA THR A 199 -16.07 -33.31 12.52
C THR A 199 -16.21 -33.55 11.02
N GLN A 200 -16.94 -34.59 10.60
CA GLN A 200 -17.22 -34.84 9.19
C GLN A 200 -18.13 -33.77 8.61
N VAL A 201 -19.18 -33.38 9.33
CA VAL A 201 -20.08 -32.28 8.90
C VAL A 201 -19.29 -30.98 8.74
N PHE A 202 -18.44 -30.65 9.70
CA PHE A 202 -17.58 -29.47 9.64
C PHE A 202 -16.71 -29.46 8.37
N PHE A 203 -15.92 -30.51 8.13
CA PHE A 203 -14.99 -30.53 7.00
C PHE A 203 -15.63 -30.81 5.64
N LYS A 204 -16.75 -31.55 5.59
CA LYS A 204 -17.39 -31.95 4.32
C LYS A 204 -18.52 -31.04 3.87
N ILE A 205 -19.14 -30.28 4.79
CA ILE A 205 -20.31 -29.44 4.49
C ILE A 205 -19.98 -27.99 4.79
N LEU A 206 -19.65 -27.68 6.06
CA LEU A 206 -19.50 -26.30 6.50
C LEU A 206 -18.28 -25.61 5.86
N VAL A 207 -17.10 -26.23 5.91
CA VAL A 207 -15.87 -25.67 5.33
C VAL A 207 -16.02 -25.44 3.82
N PRO A 208 -16.48 -26.41 2.99
CA PRO A 208 -16.72 -26.19 1.56
C PRO A 208 -17.71 -25.07 1.27
N TYR A 209 -18.79 -24.96 2.06
CA TYR A 209 -19.75 -23.86 1.93
C TYR A 209 -19.12 -22.48 2.25
N LEU A 210 -18.22 -22.45 3.22
CA LEU A 210 -17.49 -21.26 3.65
C LEU A 210 -16.24 -20.96 2.80
N MET A 211 -15.76 -21.86 1.94
CA MET A 211 -14.55 -21.65 1.13
C MET A 211 -14.51 -20.31 0.38
N PRO A 212 -15.59 -19.82 -0.26
CA PRO A 212 -15.58 -18.50 -0.89
C PRO A 212 -15.37 -17.36 0.12
N ALA A 213 -15.92 -17.50 1.33
CA ALA A 213 -15.72 -16.55 2.42
C ALA A 213 -14.32 -16.68 3.02
N ILE A 214 -13.76 -17.89 3.17
CA ILE A 214 -12.38 -18.12 3.61
C ILE A 214 -11.40 -17.43 2.64
N ALA A 215 -11.57 -17.64 1.33
CA ALA A 215 -10.74 -17.00 0.32
C ALA A 215 -10.86 -15.46 0.35
N SER A 216 -12.08 -14.94 0.48
CA SER A 216 -12.32 -13.49 0.57
C SER A 216 -11.70 -12.88 1.84
N SER A 217 -11.89 -13.53 2.99
CA SER A 217 -11.30 -13.14 4.26
C SER A 217 -9.78 -13.20 4.25
N ALA A 218 -9.18 -14.21 3.61
CA ALA A 218 -7.73 -14.32 3.48
C ALA A 218 -7.14 -13.17 2.66
N VAL A 219 -7.76 -12.81 1.53
CA VAL A 219 -7.31 -11.67 0.71
C VAL A 219 -7.47 -10.35 1.47
N ILE A 220 -8.60 -10.14 2.13
CA ILE A 220 -8.87 -8.92 2.90
C ILE A 220 -7.90 -8.82 4.09
N ALA A 221 -7.68 -9.90 4.83
CA ALA A 221 -6.74 -9.94 5.95
C ALA A 221 -5.31 -9.66 5.51
N PHE A 222 -4.88 -10.27 4.40
CA PHE A 222 -3.56 -10.01 3.83
C PHE A 222 -3.40 -8.54 3.42
N LEU A 223 -4.37 -7.99 2.69
CA LEU A 223 -4.31 -6.61 2.20
C LEU A 223 -4.30 -5.61 3.37
N ALA A 224 -5.22 -5.79 4.33
CA ALA A 224 -5.32 -4.95 5.52
C ALA A 224 -4.06 -5.01 6.40
N SER A 225 -3.35 -6.14 6.39
CA SER A 225 -2.07 -6.32 7.08
C SER A 225 -0.92 -5.66 6.33
N PHE A 226 -0.83 -5.91 5.02
CA PHE A 226 0.23 -5.43 4.15
C PHE A 226 0.27 -3.90 4.07
N GLU A 227 -0.89 -3.23 4.06
CA GLU A 227 -0.98 -1.77 4.05
C GLU A 227 -0.97 -1.15 5.46
N ASN A 228 -0.87 -1.95 6.52
CA ASN A 228 -0.95 -1.43 7.88
C ASN A 228 0.31 -0.68 8.28
N TYR A 229 0.18 0.63 8.48
CA TYR A 229 1.20 1.46 9.11
C TYR A 229 0.89 1.72 10.60
N ASN A 230 -0.37 1.98 10.93
CA ASN A 230 -0.79 2.56 12.22
C ASN A 230 -0.49 1.67 13.43
N THR A 231 -0.64 0.36 13.31
CA THR A 231 -0.28 -0.59 14.39
C THR A 231 1.17 -0.99 14.28
N THR A 232 1.62 -1.27 13.05
CA THR A 232 2.96 -1.77 12.74
C THR A 232 4.07 -0.87 13.26
N VAL A 233 3.98 0.44 13.08
CA VAL A 233 5.05 1.37 13.49
C VAL A 233 5.32 1.33 15.00
N PHE A 234 4.33 0.92 15.80
CA PHE A 234 4.46 0.80 17.26
C PHE A 234 4.76 -0.64 17.73
N SER A 235 4.59 -1.66 16.88
CA SER A 235 4.80 -3.08 17.23
C SER A 235 6.05 -3.71 16.63
N ILE A 236 6.58 -3.16 15.54
CA ILE A 236 7.67 -3.76 14.73
C ILE A 236 9.07 -3.62 15.36
N LEU A 237 9.20 -2.74 16.36
CA LEU A 237 10.43 -2.52 17.13
C LEU A 237 11.63 -2.12 16.24
N SER A 238 12.71 -2.90 16.20
CA SER A 238 13.92 -2.62 15.41
C SER A 238 13.79 -2.98 13.92
N GLU A 239 12.84 -3.85 13.58
CA GLU A 239 12.59 -4.31 12.21
C GLU A 239 11.80 -3.26 11.42
N GLN A 240 11.79 -3.37 10.09
CA GLN A 240 11.05 -2.44 9.24
C GLN A 240 10.18 -3.22 8.25
N THR A 241 8.94 -2.78 8.09
CA THR A 241 8.04 -3.19 7.01
C THR A 241 8.06 -2.17 5.89
N LEU A 242 7.54 -2.55 4.73
CA LEU A 242 7.47 -1.69 3.55
C LEU A 242 6.77 -0.36 3.86
N THR A 243 5.64 -0.41 4.57
CA THR A 243 4.88 0.78 4.95
C THR A 243 5.67 1.68 5.90
N THR A 244 6.37 1.11 6.88
CA THR A 244 7.22 1.88 7.81
C THR A 244 8.47 2.46 7.13
N VAL A 245 9.06 1.76 6.16
CA VAL A 245 10.20 2.26 5.35
C VAL A 245 9.75 3.45 4.51
N ILE A 246 8.63 3.31 3.79
CA ILE A 246 8.07 4.40 2.99
C ILE A 246 7.77 5.61 3.89
N ALA A 247 7.09 5.40 5.01
CA ALA A 247 6.75 6.47 5.94
C ALA A 247 8.00 7.16 6.52
N SER A 248 9.04 6.40 6.88
CA SER A 248 10.32 6.94 7.33
C SER A 248 10.97 7.80 6.25
N LYS A 249 10.99 7.34 5.00
CA LYS A 249 11.53 8.12 3.88
C LYS A 249 10.73 9.39 3.62
N VAL A 250 9.39 9.34 3.67
CA VAL A 250 8.56 10.55 3.52
C VAL A 250 8.88 11.59 4.60
N ARG A 251 9.13 11.17 5.85
CA ARG A 251 9.49 12.07 6.96
C ARG A 251 10.91 12.65 6.84
N LEU A 252 11.86 11.87 6.32
CA LEU A 252 13.27 12.28 6.18
C LEU A 252 13.53 13.09 4.89
N GLY A 253 12.56 13.17 3.98
CA GLY A 253 12.65 13.87 2.71
C GLY A 253 12.18 13.00 1.55
N ILE A 254 11.22 13.49 0.76
CA ILE A 254 10.63 12.69 -0.32
C ILE A 254 11.63 12.54 -1.47
N SER A 255 12.13 11.31 -1.65
CA SER A 255 12.90 10.93 -2.85
C SER A 255 11.96 10.47 -3.97
N PRO A 256 12.23 10.80 -5.25
CA PRO A 256 11.52 10.25 -6.40
C PRO A 256 11.63 8.72 -6.53
N ALA A 257 12.51 8.06 -5.78
CA ALA A 257 12.48 6.60 -5.61
C ALA A 257 11.13 6.11 -5.04
N ILE A 258 10.47 6.91 -4.19
CA ILE A 258 9.13 6.60 -3.67
C ILE A 258 8.08 6.72 -4.79
N SER A 259 8.22 7.72 -5.67
CA SER A 259 7.37 7.86 -6.85
C SER A 259 7.52 6.67 -7.81
N ALA A 260 8.74 6.18 -8.00
CA ALA A 260 9.02 4.97 -8.77
C ALA A 260 8.39 3.73 -8.13
N LEU A 261 8.50 3.56 -6.80
CA LEU A 261 7.83 2.49 -6.06
C LEU A 261 6.32 2.56 -6.21
N ALA A 262 5.72 3.74 -6.08
CA ALA A 262 4.29 3.95 -6.27
C ALA A 262 3.84 3.54 -7.68
N LEU A 263 4.59 3.93 -8.72
CA LEU A 263 4.32 3.53 -10.09
C LEU A 263 4.39 2.01 -10.27
N VAL A 264 5.38 1.33 -9.67
CA VAL A 264 5.49 -0.13 -9.73
C VAL A 264 4.28 -0.80 -9.07
N ILE A 265 3.87 -0.34 -7.88
CA ILE A 265 2.68 -0.86 -7.18
C ILE A 265 1.41 -0.62 -8.01
N ILE A 266 1.24 0.57 -8.59
CA ILE A 266 0.11 0.89 -9.48
C ILE A 266 0.11 -0.02 -10.71
N ALA A 267 1.25 -0.21 -11.36
CA ALA A 267 1.37 -1.07 -12.53
C ALA A 267 1.03 -2.53 -12.20
N LEU A 268 1.51 -3.04 -11.07
CA LEU A 268 1.21 -4.39 -10.60
C LEU A 268 -0.28 -4.56 -10.28
N THR A 269 -0.87 -3.62 -9.55
CA THR A 269 -2.30 -3.68 -9.17
C THR A 269 -3.22 -3.57 -10.39
N LEU A 270 -2.94 -2.66 -11.33
CA LEU A 270 -3.68 -2.56 -12.60
C LEU A 270 -3.54 -3.83 -13.43
N THR A 271 -2.34 -4.40 -13.52
CA THR A 271 -2.11 -5.64 -14.26
C THR A 271 -2.90 -6.80 -13.63
N ALA A 272 -2.85 -6.94 -12.31
CA ALA A 272 -3.63 -7.95 -11.59
C ALA A 272 -5.14 -7.77 -11.77
N ALA A 273 -5.65 -6.53 -11.68
CA ALA A 273 -7.06 -6.22 -11.87
C ALA A 273 -7.54 -6.52 -13.31
N ILE A 274 -6.73 -6.16 -14.31
CA ILE A 274 -7.03 -6.45 -15.73
C ILE A 274 -7.02 -7.96 -15.96
N LEU A 275 -6.03 -8.68 -15.44
CA LEU A 275 -5.95 -10.14 -15.55
C LEU A 275 -7.17 -10.81 -14.90
N TYR A 276 -7.52 -10.40 -13.68
CA TYR A 276 -8.70 -10.89 -12.97
C TYR A 276 -9.98 -10.66 -13.76
N GLU A 277 -10.20 -9.45 -14.28
CA GLU A 277 -11.39 -9.12 -15.07
C GLU A 277 -11.44 -9.89 -16.39
N VAL A 278 -10.30 -10.10 -17.05
CA VAL A 278 -10.20 -10.91 -18.28
C VAL A 278 -10.55 -12.37 -18.00
N ILE A 279 -10.06 -12.94 -16.89
CA ILE A 279 -10.37 -14.32 -16.49
C ILE A 279 -11.86 -14.43 -16.15
N ARG A 280 -12.38 -13.53 -15.32
CA ARG A 280 -13.80 -13.48 -14.93
C ARG A 280 -14.73 -13.40 -16.14
N ARG A 281 -14.46 -12.51 -17.10
CA ARG A 281 -15.24 -12.39 -18.34
C ARG A 281 -15.23 -13.66 -19.18
N ARG A 282 -14.09 -14.37 -19.21
CA ARG A 282 -13.98 -15.66 -19.91
C ARG A 282 -14.83 -16.73 -19.22
N GLU A 283 -14.83 -16.80 -17.90
CA GLU A 283 -15.66 -17.72 -17.13
C GLU A 283 -17.15 -17.45 -17.28
N ASP A 284 -17.57 -16.18 -17.17
CA ASP A 284 -18.97 -15.80 -17.33
C ASP A 284 -19.49 -16.11 -18.75
N LYS A 285 -18.63 -15.93 -19.76
CA LYS A 285 -18.95 -16.31 -21.13
C LYS A 285 -19.11 -17.84 -21.27
N LYS A 286 -18.21 -18.63 -20.69
CA LYS A 286 -18.30 -20.10 -20.68
C LYS A 286 -19.56 -20.60 -19.95
N LYS A 287 -19.90 -19.99 -18.80
CA LYS A 287 -21.12 -20.32 -18.03
C LYS A 287 -22.38 -20.02 -18.85
N LYS A 288 -22.46 -18.85 -19.50
CA LYS A 288 -23.57 -18.49 -20.39
C LYS A 288 -23.68 -19.43 -21.59
N GLU A 289 -22.56 -19.80 -22.21
CA GLU A 289 -22.55 -20.78 -23.31
C GLU A 289 -23.07 -22.15 -22.86
N LYS A 290 -22.59 -22.66 -21.71
CA LYS A 290 -23.08 -23.94 -21.13
C LYS A 290 -24.57 -23.87 -20.78
N GLN A 291 -25.03 -22.77 -20.19
CA GLN A 291 -26.44 -22.57 -19.85
C GLN A 291 -27.32 -22.52 -21.10
N ASN A 292 -26.89 -21.83 -22.16
CA ASN A 292 -27.62 -21.78 -23.43
C ASN A 292 -27.68 -23.15 -24.12
N LEU A 293 -26.62 -23.96 -24.03
CA LEU A 293 -26.62 -25.34 -24.55
C LEU A 293 -27.63 -26.21 -23.80
N LEU A 294 -27.65 -26.14 -22.46
CA LEU A 294 -28.61 -26.87 -21.63
C LEU A 294 -30.07 -26.42 -21.89
N LEU A 295 -30.29 -25.12 -22.13
CA LEU A 295 -31.60 -24.59 -22.53
C LEU A 295 -31.98 -25.05 -23.94
N PHE A 296 -31.05 -25.07 -24.88
CA PHE A 296 -31.29 -25.57 -26.23
C PHE A 296 -31.71 -27.04 -26.22
N GLU A 297 -31.02 -27.87 -25.44
CA GLU A 297 -31.35 -29.29 -25.29
C GLU A 297 -32.78 -29.49 -24.76
N LYS A 298 -33.23 -28.64 -23.83
CA LYS A 298 -34.59 -28.71 -23.28
C LYS A 298 -35.67 -28.14 -24.21
N THR A 299 -35.37 -27.09 -24.96
CA THR A 299 -36.40 -26.29 -25.67
C THR A 299 -36.40 -26.53 -27.17
N GLN A 300 -35.34 -27.14 -27.72
CA GLN A 300 -35.05 -27.25 -29.16
C GLN A 300 -35.15 -25.92 -29.94
N ASP A 301 -35.12 -24.78 -29.23
CA ASP A 301 -35.30 -23.45 -29.82
C ASP A 301 -34.03 -23.05 -30.59
N SER A 302 -34.13 -23.06 -31.91
CA SER A 302 -33.07 -22.66 -32.84
C SER A 302 -32.44 -21.29 -32.55
N ARG A 303 -33.14 -20.38 -31.85
CA ARG A 303 -32.61 -19.06 -31.45
C ARG A 303 -31.45 -19.15 -30.47
N LEU A 304 -31.33 -20.25 -29.73
CA LEU A 304 -30.24 -20.50 -28.76
C LEU A 304 -28.97 -21.02 -29.44
N LYS A 305 -29.08 -21.52 -30.67
CA LYS A 305 -27.94 -21.90 -31.50
C LYS A 305 -27.33 -20.65 -32.12
N LYS A 306 -26.44 -19.99 -31.37
CA LYS A 306 -25.62 -18.91 -31.93
C LYS A 306 -24.71 -19.49 -33.01
N GLU A 307 -25.04 -19.25 -34.28
CA GLU A 307 -24.06 -19.36 -35.35
C GLU A 307 -22.88 -18.45 -35.01
N LYS A 308 -21.68 -19.04 -34.88
CA LYS A 308 -20.43 -18.28 -34.82
C LYS A 308 -20.23 -17.62 -36.19
N SER A 309 -20.88 -16.49 -36.41
CA SER A 309 -20.54 -15.60 -37.52
C SER A 309 -19.06 -15.23 -37.35
N LYS A 310 -18.22 -15.71 -38.27
CA LYS A 310 -16.77 -15.45 -38.36
C LYS A 310 -16.50 -14.01 -38.80
N THR A 311 -17.26 -13.03 -38.34
CA THR A 311 -16.94 -11.63 -38.62
C THR A 311 -15.83 -11.23 -37.66
N PHE A 312 -14.59 -11.15 -38.16
CA PHE A 312 -13.42 -10.66 -37.44
C PHE A 312 -13.63 -9.16 -37.13
N LYS A 313 -14.32 -8.85 -36.04
CA LYS A 313 -14.42 -7.49 -35.52
C LYS A 313 -13.17 -7.25 -34.67
N ILE A 314 -12.32 -6.33 -35.14
CA ILE A 314 -11.17 -5.84 -34.36
C ILE A 314 -11.71 -5.34 -33.01
N PRO A 315 -11.29 -5.93 -31.87
CA PRO A 315 -11.76 -5.49 -30.57
C PRO A 315 -11.37 -4.03 -30.34
N LYS A 316 -12.30 -3.24 -29.78
CA LYS A 316 -12.09 -1.82 -29.48
C LYS A 316 -10.84 -1.55 -28.62
N SER A 317 -10.36 -2.55 -27.89
CA SER A 317 -9.12 -2.51 -27.11
C SER A 317 -7.85 -2.36 -27.98
N ILE A 318 -7.85 -2.85 -29.23
CA ILE A 318 -6.69 -2.69 -30.14
C ILE A 318 -6.54 -1.23 -30.56
N PHE A 319 -7.65 -0.53 -30.82
CA PHE A 319 -7.61 0.90 -31.12
C PHE A 319 -7.07 1.72 -29.95
N VAL A 320 -7.48 1.40 -28.72
CA VAL A 320 -6.95 2.06 -27.51
C VAL A 320 -5.46 1.79 -27.35
N PHE A 321 -5.02 0.55 -27.57
CA PHE A 321 -3.61 0.17 -27.48
C PHE A 321 -2.75 0.88 -28.52
N LEU A 322 -3.21 0.93 -29.77
CA LEU A 322 -2.53 1.67 -30.85
C LEU A 322 -2.46 3.17 -30.57
N PHE A 323 -3.53 3.75 -30.00
CA PHE A 323 -3.55 5.16 -29.61
C PHE A 323 -2.53 5.48 -28.50
N ILE A 324 -2.43 4.61 -27.49
CA ILE A 324 -1.43 4.74 -26.42
C ILE A 324 0.00 4.64 -26.99
N ILE A 325 0.25 3.68 -27.89
CA ILE A 325 1.55 3.54 -28.56
C ILE A 325 1.88 4.79 -29.37
N PHE A 326 0.92 5.32 -30.13
CA PHE A 326 1.12 6.53 -30.93
C PHE A 326 1.49 7.73 -30.06
N ILE A 327 0.78 7.95 -28.95
CA ILE A 327 1.11 9.00 -27.98
C ILE A 327 2.50 8.76 -27.38
N GLY A 328 2.82 7.53 -26.99
CA GLY A 328 4.12 7.17 -26.43
C GLY A 328 5.28 7.50 -27.39
N ILE A 329 5.14 7.14 -28.67
CA ILE A 329 6.13 7.42 -29.71
C ILE A 329 6.25 8.93 -29.94
N PHE A 330 5.14 9.67 -29.98
CA PHE A 330 5.16 11.12 -30.15
C PHE A 330 5.88 11.83 -29.00
N THR A 331 5.54 11.47 -27.76
CA THR A 331 6.18 12.02 -26.54
C THR A 331 7.66 11.69 -26.48
N PHE A 332 8.05 10.46 -26.82
CA PHE A 332 9.46 10.06 -26.82
C PHE A 332 10.27 10.80 -27.89
N ASN A 333 9.71 10.97 -29.10
CA ASN A 333 10.34 11.79 -30.14
C ASN A 333 10.46 13.28 -29.72
N TYR A 334 9.47 13.82 -29.01
CA TYR A 334 9.54 15.17 -28.45
C TYR A 334 10.67 15.32 -27.42
N LEU A 335 10.87 14.32 -26.55
CA LEU A 335 11.93 14.31 -25.55
C LEU A 335 13.33 14.30 -26.19
N ILE A 336 13.54 13.46 -27.21
CA ILE A 336 14.81 13.38 -27.93
C ILE A 336 15.11 14.69 -28.64
N LYS A 337 14.13 15.29 -29.34
CA LYS A 337 14.32 16.55 -30.07
C LYS A 337 14.75 17.72 -29.18
N ASN A 338 14.33 17.72 -27.92
CA ASN A 338 14.62 18.79 -26.97
C ASN A 338 15.82 18.49 -26.05
N ASN A 339 16.61 17.43 -26.32
CA ASN A 339 17.72 16.98 -25.46
C ASN A 339 17.30 16.71 -24.00
N LEU A 340 16.05 16.34 -23.76
CA LEU A 340 15.49 16.08 -22.42
C LEU A 340 15.60 14.60 -22.01
N TYR A 341 16.52 13.85 -22.62
CA TYR A 341 16.68 12.41 -22.43
C TYR A 341 18.17 12.02 -22.53
N GLY A 342 18.58 11.04 -21.71
CA GLY A 342 19.94 10.48 -21.73
C GLY A 342 20.83 10.92 -20.57
N THR A 343 21.99 10.26 -20.44
CA THR A 343 22.99 10.50 -19.39
C THR A 343 23.62 11.89 -19.50
N GLU A 344 23.78 12.42 -20.72
CA GLU A 344 24.29 13.76 -20.97
C GLU A 344 23.36 14.87 -20.47
N CYS A 345 22.05 14.71 -20.64
CA CYS A 345 21.07 15.65 -20.06
C CYS A 345 21.19 15.66 -18.53
N VAL A 346 21.24 14.47 -17.95
CA VAL A 346 21.34 14.30 -16.49
C VAL A 346 22.61 14.94 -15.94
N SER A 347 23.77 14.71 -16.55
CA SER A 347 25.03 15.31 -16.10
C SER A 347 25.06 16.82 -16.32
N ALA A 348 24.48 17.33 -17.41
CA ALA A 348 24.35 18.77 -17.66
C ALA A 348 23.44 19.46 -16.61
N ALA A 349 22.30 18.85 -16.28
CA ALA A 349 21.38 19.35 -15.25
C ALA A 349 22.06 19.38 -13.87
N GLU A 350 22.85 18.34 -13.54
CA GLU A 350 23.60 18.27 -12.29
C GLU A 350 24.72 19.31 -12.21
N ALA A 351 25.47 19.51 -13.30
CA ALA A 351 26.50 20.54 -13.40
C ALA A 351 25.90 21.95 -13.23
N GLN A 352 24.77 22.22 -13.87
CA GLN A 352 24.07 23.50 -13.75
C GLN A 352 23.62 23.74 -12.30
N LYS A 353 23.03 22.74 -11.63
CA LYS A 353 22.64 22.88 -10.22
C LYS A 353 23.84 23.09 -9.29
N LYS A 354 24.92 22.34 -9.49
CA LYS A 354 26.16 22.50 -8.72
C LYS A 354 26.75 23.91 -8.87
N SER A 355 26.73 24.47 -10.08
CA SER A 355 27.16 25.85 -10.32
C SER A 355 26.29 26.86 -9.57
N LYS A 356 24.96 26.77 -9.68
CA LYS A 356 24.03 27.65 -8.95
C LYS A 356 24.20 27.56 -7.44
N PHE A 357 24.40 26.36 -6.90
CA PHE A 357 24.66 26.17 -5.49
C PHE A 357 25.99 26.81 -5.06
N SER A 358 27.05 26.67 -5.88
CA SER A 358 28.33 27.32 -5.61
C SER A 358 28.25 28.85 -5.70
N ASP A 359 27.47 29.39 -6.63
CA ASP A 359 27.24 30.83 -6.76
C ASP A 359 26.44 31.36 -5.58
N GLN A 360 25.44 30.60 -5.13
CA GLN A 360 24.65 30.93 -3.94
C GLN A 360 25.49 30.88 -2.66
N LEU A 361 26.40 29.91 -2.53
CA LEU A 361 27.37 29.86 -1.43
C LEU A 361 28.30 31.08 -1.43
N LYS A 362 28.82 31.47 -2.61
CA LYS A 362 29.64 32.69 -2.75
C LYS A 362 28.85 33.93 -2.37
N LEU A 363 27.61 34.06 -2.82
CA LEU A 363 26.73 35.17 -2.42
C LEU A 363 26.45 35.17 -0.92
N LEU A 364 26.32 34.01 -0.28
CA LEU A 364 26.15 33.93 1.18
C LEU A 364 27.43 34.31 1.93
N GLN A 365 28.61 33.96 1.41
CA GLN A 365 29.89 34.39 1.95
C GLN A 365 30.14 35.89 1.73
N GLU A 366 29.73 36.43 0.59
CA GLU A 366 29.83 37.85 0.25
C GLU A 366 28.83 38.70 1.04
N ASN A 367 27.64 38.15 1.33
CA ASN A 367 26.63 38.77 2.21
C ASN A 367 26.84 38.43 3.69
N GLN A 368 27.82 37.58 4.06
CA GLN A 368 28.34 37.53 5.42
C GLN A 368 29.16 38.79 5.65
N VAL A 369 28.41 39.86 5.93
CA VAL A 369 28.83 41.13 6.51
C VAL A 369 30.10 40.95 7.35
N SER A 370 31.19 41.62 6.96
CA SER A 370 32.38 41.79 7.82
C SER A 370 31.92 42.23 9.20
N GLU A 371 32.38 41.58 10.27
CA GLU A 371 32.06 41.95 11.66
C GLU A 371 32.23 43.44 11.96
N GLU A 372 33.10 44.15 11.22
CA GLU A 372 33.28 45.61 11.29
C GLU A 372 32.02 46.43 10.91
N SER A 373 31.15 45.94 10.03
CA SER A 373 29.94 46.66 9.61
C SER A 373 28.74 46.48 10.55
N LEU A 374 28.83 45.57 11.53
CA LEU A 374 27.90 45.47 12.66
C LEU A 374 28.28 46.42 13.82
N GLN A 375 29.46 47.06 13.78
CA GLN A 375 29.93 47.96 14.83
C GLN A 375 29.54 49.45 14.63
N GLY A 376 28.75 49.80 13.60
CA GLY A 376 28.59 51.21 13.22
C GLY A 376 27.26 51.67 12.62
N GLY A 377 26.13 51.01 12.90
CA GLY A 377 24.82 51.42 12.38
C GLY A 377 23.81 51.78 13.47
N GLU A 378 23.13 52.92 13.35
CA GLU A 378 22.08 53.49 14.24
C GLU A 378 20.81 52.62 14.46
N LEU A 379 20.81 51.35 14.06
CA LEU A 379 19.73 50.42 14.33
C LEU A 379 20.24 49.37 15.30
N GLY A 380 20.01 49.62 16.58
CA GLY A 380 20.42 48.76 17.70
C GLY A 380 20.15 47.28 17.45
N GLY A 381 21.20 46.55 17.09
CA GLY A 381 21.25 45.10 16.97
C GLY A 381 22.14 44.57 18.08
N ASN A 382 21.51 43.95 19.06
CA ASN A 382 22.06 43.55 20.36
C ASN A 382 23.25 42.59 20.25
N GLN A 383 24.29 42.83 21.07
CA GLN A 383 25.35 41.88 21.43
C GLN A 383 24.81 40.58 22.09
N ASP A 384 23.52 40.53 22.45
CA ASP A 384 22.88 39.39 23.12
C ASP A 384 22.59 38.16 22.23
N TYR A 385 22.73 38.26 20.90
CA TYR A 385 22.41 37.12 20.01
C TYR A 385 23.60 36.24 19.64
N GLY A 386 24.83 36.64 19.98
CA GLY A 386 26.05 35.85 19.73
C GLY A 386 26.15 34.60 20.60
N ASP A 387 25.53 34.61 21.78
CA ASP A 387 25.63 33.52 22.76
C ASP A 387 24.56 32.42 22.60
N ILE A 388 23.63 32.55 21.65
CA ILE A 388 22.59 31.52 21.44
C ILE A 388 23.10 30.37 20.57
N PHE A 389 24.06 30.63 19.68
CA PHE A 389 24.63 29.61 18.79
C PHE A 389 26.15 29.74 18.72
N ALA A 390 26.82 28.94 19.56
CA ALA A 390 28.23 28.54 19.52
C ALA A 390 29.20 29.31 20.45
N ASP A 391 29.55 28.66 21.56
CA ASP A 391 30.94 28.71 22.03
C ASP A 391 31.81 27.96 20.99
N PRO A 392 32.76 28.64 20.31
CA PRO A 392 33.62 28.02 19.30
C PRO A 392 34.52 26.90 19.85
N ASN A 393 34.65 26.80 21.18
CA ASN A 393 35.45 25.79 21.85
C ASN A 393 34.62 24.62 22.42
N LEU A 394 33.30 24.60 22.25
CA LEU A 394 32.43 23.58 22.86
C LEU A 394 32.77 22.13 22.43
N PHE A 395 33.49 21.96 21.33
CA PHE A 395 33.89 20.65 20.79
C PHE A 395 35.39 20.36 20.88
N LYS A 396 36.21 21.24 21.48
CA LYS A 396 37.65 21.00 21.63
C LYS A 396 37.99 19.94 22.68
N ASP A 397 37.12 19.75 23.67
CA ASP A 397 37.33 18.79 24.77
C ASP A 397 36.58 17.46 24.57
N PHE A 398 35.84 17.28 23.48
CA PHE A 398 35.28 15.97 23.11
C PHE A 398 36.37 15.13 22.43
N GLY A 399 37.27 14.60 23.24
CA GLY A 399 38.32 13.71 22.80
C GLY A 399 37.77 12.45 22.12
N GLY A 400 38.41 12.09 21.01
CA GLY A 400 38.42 10.73 20.49
C GLY A 400 37.78 10.53 19.12
N PHE A 401 38.32 11.16 18.08
CA PHE A 401 38.42 10.57 16.73
C PHE A 401 39.63 11.20 16.02
N ASP A 402 40.75 10.49 16.07
CA ASP A 402 41.77 10.53 15.02
C ASP A 402 41.29 9.69 13.83
#